data_AF-A0A077QJ54-F1
#
_entry.id   AF-A0A077QJ54-F1
#
_cell.length_a   1.000
_cell.length_b   1.000
_cell.length_c   1.000
_cell.angle_alpha   90.00
_cell.angle_beta   90.00
_cell.angle_gamma   90.00
#
_symmetry.space_group_name_H-M   'P 1'
#
loop_
_entity.id
_entity.type
_entity.pdbx_description
1 polymer ?
#
loop_
_entity_poly.entity_id
_entity_poly.type
_entity_poly.pdbx_seq_one_letter_code
_entity_poly.pdbx_strand_id
1 'polypeptide(L)' 'MSFVGALFEIEPIIAFLREHQGWRSFKWRNPLSELGLYQAGKFNIQASGAYFTLSVTFTRVYHP' A
#
# COMPACT_ATOMS: atom_id res chain seq x y z
N MET A 1 -5.38 -4.02 -0.62
CA MET A 1 -4.47 -4.50 0.43
C MET A 1 -4.92 -3.90 1.76
N SER A 2 -4.91 -4.70 2.82
CA SER A 2 -5.00 -4.22 4.19
C SER A 2 -3.78 -4.70 4.98
N PHE A 3 -3.31 -3.88 5.91
CA PHE A 3 -2.23 -4.19 6.84
C PHE A 3 -2.60 -3.71 8.23
N VAL A 4 -2.28 -4.50 9.25
CA VAL A 4 -2.49 -4.14 10.66
C VAL A 4 -1.15 -4.29 11.38
N GLY A 5 -0.73 -3.26 12.09
CA GLY A 5 0.55 -3.27 12.80
C GLY A 5 0.68 -2.12 13.80
N ALA A 6 1.77 -2.12 14.56
CA ALA A 6 2.13 -1.03 15.46
C ALA A 6 2.62 0.20 14.68
N LEU A 7 2.74 1.34 15.38
CA LEU A 7 3.14 2.61 14.74
C LEU A 7 4.46 2.50 13.97
N PHE A 8 5.48 1.87 14.56
CA PHE A 8 6.80 1.73 13.93
C PHE A 8 6.79 0.85 12.66
N GLU A 9 5.81 -0.05 12.53
CA GLU A 9 5.65 -0.90 11.34
C GLU A 9 4.88 -0.17 10.24
N ILE A 10 3.90 0.65 10.61
CA ILE A 10 3.01 1.32 9.65
C ILE A 10 3.62 2.60 9.07
N GLU A 11 4.43 3.32 9.85
CA GLU A 11 5.12 4.55 9.42
C GLU A 11 5.91 4.40 8.10
N PRO A 12 6.80 3.39 7.94
CA PRO A 12 7.53 3.23 6.68
C PRO A 12 6.60 2.88 5.51
N ILE A 13 5.50 2.17 5.75
CA ILE A 13 4.52 1.84 4.70
C ILE A 13 3.78 3.10 4.25
N ILE A 14 3.38 3.95 5.19
CA ILE A 14 2.75 5.25 4.88
C ILE A 14 3.71 6.14 4.11
N ALA A 15 4.98 6.22 4.53
CA ALA A 15 6.00 6.98 3.84
C ALA A 15 6.17 6.51 2.39
N PHE A 16 6.26 5.19 2.17
CA PHE A 16 6.31 4.60 0.84
C PHE A 16 5.08 4.98 -0.02
N LEU A 17 3.87 4.84 0.51
CA LEU A 17 2.64 5.17 -0.22
C LEU A 17 2.55 6.67 -0.54
N ARG A 18 3.03 7.54 0.37
CA ARG A 18 3.12 8.99 0.16
C ARG A 18 4.18 9.39 -0.85
N GLU A 19 5.24 8.62 -1.03
CA GLU A 19 6.21 8.88 -2.09
C GLU A 19 5.65 8.48 -3.47
N HIS A 20 4.79 7.45 -3.51
CA HIS A 20 4.28 6.88 -4.76
C HIS A 20 2.98 7.53 -5.28
N GLN A 21 2.20 8.19 -4.41
CA GLN A 21 1.06 9.12 -4.68
C GLN A 21 0.28 8.91 -5.99
N GLY A 22 -0.08 7.67 -6.33
CA GLY A 22 -0.91 7.35 -7.50
C GLY A 22 -0.30 7.55 -8.88
N TRP A 23 0.90 8.11 -9.01
CA TRP A 23 1.55 8.34 -10.31
C TRP A 23 2.75 7.42 -10.55
N ARG A 24 3.47 7.01 -9.50
CA ARG A 24 4.60 6.08 -9.64
C ARG A 24 4.14 4.64 -9.53
N SER A 25 4.37 3.87 -10.59
CA SER A 25 4.18 2.41 -10.54
C SER A 25 5.32 1.73 -9.79
N PHE A 26 5.01 0.74 -8.97
CA PHE A 26 5.99 -0.10 -8.28
C PHE A 26 5.73 -1.58 -8.58
N LYS A 27 6.78 -2.39 -8.46
CA LYS A 27 6.66 -3.85 -8.57
C LYS A 27 6.09 -4.40 -7.28
N TRP A 28 5.04 -5.19 -7.38
CA TRP A 28 4.46 -5.88 -6.25
C TRP A 28 4.08 -7.30 -6.63
N ARG A 29 4.30 -8.22 -5.69
CA ARG A 29 3.84 -9.61 -5.81
C ARG A 29 2.49 -9.69 -5.09
N ASN A 30 1.43 -9.96 -5.85
CA ASN A 30 0.09 -10.05 -5.28
C ASN A 30 -0.06 -11.31 -4.39
N PRO A 31 -1.19 -11.48 -3.66
CA PRO A 31 -1.43 -12.68 -2.85
C PRO A 31 -1.43 -14.00 -3.63
N LEU A 32 -1.61 -13.96 -4.96
CA LEU A 32 -1.52 -15.11 -5.86
C LEU A 32 -0.08 -15.38 -6.32
N SER A 33 0.91 -14.73 -5.71
CA SER A 33 2.33 -14.83 -6.05
C SER A 33 2.68 -14.34 -7.46
N GLU A 34 1.85 -13.54 -8.12
CA GLU A 34 2.12 -12.97 -9.43
C GLU A 34 2.83 -11.62 -9.30
N LEU A 35 3.91 -11.43 -10.06
CA LEU A 35 4.62 -10.15 -10.12
C LEU A 35 3.98 -9.23 -11.16
N GLY A 36 3.66 -8.00 -10.76
CA GLY A 36 3.11 -6.99 -11.66
C GLY A 36 3.54 -5.58 -11.29
N LEU A 37 3.26 -4.63 -12.19
CA LEU A 37 3.35 -3.20 -11.92
C LEU A 37 2.01 -2.70 -11.39
N TYR A 38 2.06 -1.99 -10.27
CA TYR A 38 0.90 -1.46 -9.58
C TYR A 38 1.09 0.00 -9.24
N GLN A 39 0.00 0.76 -9.21
CA GLN A 39 -0.07 2.10 -8.63
C GLN A 39 -0.94 2.05 -7.38
N ALA A 40 -0.53 2.81 -6.36
CA ALA A 40 -1.31 2.95 -5.14
C ALA A 40 -2.33 4.08 -5.29
N GLY A 41 -3.61 3.76 -5.07
CA GLY A 41 -4.65 4.77 -4.96
C GLY A 41 -4.63 5.50 -3.61
N LYS A 42 -5.75 6.16 -3.29
CA LYS A 42 -5.96 6.74 -1.95
C LYS A 42 -5.90 5.63 -0.90
N PHE A 43 -5.29 5.94 0.25
CA PHE A 43 -5.24 5.05 1.39
C PHE A 43 -5.91 5.69 2.61
N ASN A 44 -6.34 4.85 3.55
CA ASN A 44 -6.96 5.25 4.80
C ASN A 44 -6.23 4.57 5.96
N ILE A 45 -6.10 5.27 7.09
CA ILE A 45 -5.50 4.76 8.32
C ILE A 45 -6.53 4.92 9.44
N GLN A 46 -6.75 3.85 10.20
CA GLN A 46 -7.61 3.82 11.39
C GLN A 46 -6.80 3.35 12.58
N ALA A 47 -6.90 4.07 13.70
CA ALA A 47 -6.28 3.66 14.96
C ALA A 47 -7.26 2.80 15.77
N SER A 48 -6.74 1.74 16.40
CA SER A 48 -7.47 0.86 17.31
C SER A 48 -6.56 0.47 18.47
N GLY A 49 -6.66 1.21 19.58
CA GLY A 49 -5.75 1.07 20.72
C GLY A 49 -4.30 1.34 20.31
N ALA A 50 -3.41 0.37 20.55
CA ALA A 50 -1.99 0.45 20.20
C ALA A 50 -1.69 0.09 18.72
N TYR A 51 -2.69 -0.37 17.97
CA TYR A 51 -2.53 -0.83 16.59
C TYR A 51 -3.18 0.11 15.59
N PHE A 52 -2.72 0.02 14.36
CA PHE A 52 -3.22 0.80 13.23
C PHE A 52 -3.59 -0.14 12.08
N THR A 53 -4.72 0.14 11.46
CA THR A 53 -5.18 -0.53 10.23
C THR A 53 -4.95 0.42 9.06
N LEU A 54 -4.12 0.02 8.10
CA LEU A 54 -3.91 0.71 6.82
C LEU A 54 -4.64 -0.06 5.71
N SER A 55 -5.48 0.67 4.97
CA SER A 55 -6.22 0.14 3.82
C SER A 55 -5.90 0.95 2.57
N VAL A 56 -5.52 0.26 1.48
CA VAL A 56 -5.18 0.87 0.20
C VAL A 56 -5.57 -0.02 -0.98
N THR A 57 -6.06 0.59 -2.06
CA THR A 57 -6.34 -0.10 -3.32
C THR A 57 -5.15 0.05 -4.26
N PHE A 58 -4.67 -1.09 -4.79
CA PHE A 58 -3.64 -1.12 -5.82
C PHE A 58 -4.27 -1.44 -7.17
N THR A 59 -4.00 -0.59 -8.16
CA THR A 59 -4.47 -0.77 -9.53
C THR A 59 -3.31 -1.28 -10.37
N ARG A 60 -3.53 -2.38 -11.11
CA ARG A 60 -2.52 -2.91 -12.03
C ARG A 60 -2.38 -1.98 -13.23
N VAL A 61 -1.15 -1.65 -13.58
CA VAL A 61 -0.84 -0.83 -14.75
C VAL A 61 -0.38 -1.74 -15.88
N TYR A 62 -0.92 -1.51 -17.07
CA TYR A 62 -0.45 -2.11 -18.31
C TYR A 62 0.14 -1.00 -19.16
N HIS A 63 1.43 -1.11 -19.46
CA HIS A 63 2.00 -0.30 -20.53
C HIS A 63 1.58 -0.94 -21.86
N PRO A 64 1.06 -0.17 -22.83
CA PRO A 64 0.73 -0.67 -24.16
C PRO A 64 1.97 -1.19 -24.90
#